data_AF-A0A7S3AFI2-F1
#
_entry.id   AF-A0A7S3AFI2-F1
#
_cell.length_a   1.000
_cell.length_b   1.000
_cell.length_c   1.000
_cell.angle_alpha   90.00
_cell.angle_beta   90.00
_cell.angle_gamma   90.00
#
_symmetry.space_group_name_H-M   'P 1'
#
loop_
_entity.id
_entity.type
_entity.pdbx_description
1 polymer ?
#
loop_
_entity_poly.entity_id
_entity_poly.type
_entity_poly.pdbx_seq_one_letter_code
_entity_poly.pdbx_strand_id
1 'polypeptide(L)'
;GTLEKMAALTEVIKRVAKERAAEREAQRLAQQEAEDELELGKGAPELSLVGRQLKVLLQVGDAQKWCEGKVLSYSPDTGQIAMRYDGDQILFHWIVREQWAFIEGGEGGPLAEWQKAADWPTGSDGKPWDPPAVGSEVEVEVEEAGSMEWRRADVRRYQPGGRFLVCVHYASGEADEEWLEWYAQADEGKEWRWVEKETPKDADKEAASVG
;
A
#
# COMPACT_ATOMS: atom_id res chain seq x y z
N GLY A 1 -28.38 -18.34 60.43
CA GLY A 1 -28.32 -16.86 60.35
C GLY A 1 -27.07 -16.39 59.62
N THR A 2 -26.06 -15.91 60.35
CA THR A 2 -24.84 -15.29 59.76
C THR A 2 -23.89 -16.30 59.13
N LEU A 3 -23.69 -17.47 59.75
CA LEU A 3 -22.80 -18.52 59.22
C LEU A 3 -23.28 -19.10 57.88
N GLU A 4 -24.59 -19.31 57.73
CA GLU A 4 -25.18 -19.79 56.46
C GLU A 4 -25.00 -18.75 55.34
N LYS A 5 -25.15 -17.46 55.65
CA LYS A 5 -24.90 -16.38 54.69
C LYS A 5 -23.43 -16.32 54.26
N MET A 6 -22.49 -16.55 55.18
CA MET A 6 -21.06 -16.62 54.86
C MET A 6 -20.71 -17.84 53.98
N ALA A 7 -21.31 -19.00 54.24
CA ALA A 7 -21.13 -20.18 53.42
C ALA A 7 -21.66 -19.96 51.99
N ALA A 8 -22.87 -19.39 51.86
CA ALA A 8 -23.45 -19.06 50.56
C ALA A 8 -22.60 -18.04 49.79
N LEU A 9 -22.09 -16.99 50.45
CA LEU A 9 -21.20 -16.02 49.83
C LEU A 9 -19.89 -16.66 49.34
N THR A 10 -19.33 -17.59 50.12
CA THR A 10 -18.11 -18.32 49.75
C THR A 10 -18.30 -19.12 48.46
N GLU A 11 -19.44 -19.81 48.32
CA GLU A 11 -19.75 -20.55 47.09
C GLU A 11 -19.95 -19.64 45.88
N VAL A 12 -20.57 -18.47 46.05
CA VAL A 12 -20.69 -17.47 44.98
C VAL A 12 -19.31 -16.98 44.54
N ILE A 13 -18.41 -16.66 45.48
CA ILE A 13 -17.05 -16.21 45.18
C ILE A 13 -16.28 -17.28 44.41
N LYS A 14 -16.37 -18.55 44.83
CA LYS A 14 -15.72 -19.68 44.11
C LYS A 14 -16.26 -19.82 42.69
N ARG A 15 -17.57 -19.69 42.49
CA ARG A 15 -18.19 -19.77 41.16
C ARG A 15 -17.69 -18.66 40.25
N VAL A 16 -17.70 -17.41 40.72
CA VAL A 16 -17.21 -16.25 39.97
C VAL A 16 -15.71 -16.38 39.65
N ALA A 17 -14.91 -16.88 40.59
CA ALA A 17 -13.48 -17.11 40.35
C ALA A 17 -13.24 -18.17 39.25
N LYS A 18 -14.04 -19.23 39.24
CA LYS A 18 -13.98 -20.27 38.21
C LYS A 18 -14.39 -19.74 36.83
N GLU A 19 -15.47 -18.96 36.76
CA GLU A 19 -15.94 -18.33 35.51
C GLU A 19 -14.87 -17.39 34.93
N ARG A 20 -14.26 -16.54 35.76
CA ARG A 20 -13.18 -15.64 35.33
C ARG A 20 -11.90 -16.38 34.89
N ALA A 21 -11.60 -17.53 35.48
CA ALA A 21 -10.46 -18.33 35.06
C ALA A 21 -10.70 -18.92 33.65
N ALA A 22 -11.90 -19.43 33.39
CA ALA A 22 -12.29 -19.95 32.07
C ALA A 22 -12.29 -18.84 31.00
N GLU A 23 -12.77 -17.65 31.33
CA GLU A 23 -12.75 -16.49 30.42
C GLU A 23 -11.32 -16.09 30.01
N ARG A 24 -10.39 -16.06 30.97
CA ARG A 24 -8.97 -15.77 30.68
C ARG A 24 -8.31 -16.84 29.81
N GLU A 25 -8.66 -18.11 30.02
CA GLU A 25 -8.13 -19.21 29.20
C GLU A 25 -8.66 -19.13 27.76
N ALA A 26 -9.94 -18.81 27.58
CA ALA A 26 -10.53 -18.57 26.26
C ALA A 26 -9.88 -17.38 25.54
N GLN A 27 -9.64 -16.26 26.24
CA GLN A 27 -8.92 -15.12 25.67
C GLN A 27 -7.50 -15.48 25.24
N ARG A 28 -6.78 -16.28 26.03
CA ARG A 28 -5.43 -16.74 25.69
C ARG A 28 -5.42 -17.63 24.44
N LEU A 29 -6.41 -18.53 24.31
CA LEU A 29 -6.53 -19.40 23.13
C LEU A 29 -6.86 -18.59 21.87
N ALA A 30 -7.80 -17.65 21.95
CA ALA A 30 -8.13 -16.77 20.83
C ALA A 30 -6.93 -15.90 20.40
N GLN A 31 -6.14 -15.42 21.37
CA GLN A 31 -4.91 -14.69 21.05
C GLN A 31 -3.87 -15.59 20.35
N GLN A 32 -3.69 -16.83 20.81
CA GLN A 32 -2.78 -17.78 20.18
C GLN A 32 -3.22 -18.11 18.74
N GLU A 33 -4.51 -18.36 18.51
CA GLU A 33 -5.05 -18.62 17.17
C GLU A 33 -4.80 -17.44 16.22
N ALA A 34 -4.99 -16.20 16.70
CA ALA A 34 -4.70 -15.00 15.91
C ALA A 34 -3.20 -14.84 15.60
N GLU A 35 -2.31 -15.19 16.53
CA GLU A 35 -0.86 -15.20 16.32
C GLU A 35 -0.44 -16.28 15.32
N ASP A 36 -1.01 -17.48 15.41
CA ASP A 36 -0.74 -18.60 14.50
C ASP A 36 -1.23 -18.30 13.06
N GLU A 37 -2.41 -17.69 12.92
CA GLU A 37 -2.93 -17.23 11.60
C GLU A 37 -2.02 -16.15 10.98
N LEU A 38 -1.49 -15.24 11.80
CA LEU A 38 -0.55 -14.22 11.34
C LEU A 38 0.78 -14.84 10.86
N GLU A 39 1.27 -15.91 11.51
CA GLU A 39 2.46 -16.62 11.07
C GLU A 39 2.24 -17.41 9.78
N LEU A 40 1.09 -18.08 9.64
CA LEU A 40 0.73 -18.80 8.41
C LEU A 40 0.61 -17.87 7.19
N GLY A 41 0.26 -16.60 7.41
CA GLY A 41 0.21 -15.57 6.37
C GLY A 41 1.56 -15.11 5.80
N LYS A 42 2.69 -15.45 6.44
CA LYS A 42 4.04 -14.99 6.03
C LYS A 42 4.69 -15.85 4.93
N GLY A 43 4.08 -16.97 4.54
CA GLY A 43 4.68 -17.94 3.62
C GLY A 43 4.03 -18.05 2.24
N ALA A 44 2.94 -17.32 1.96
CA ALA A 44 2.35 -17.34 0.62
C ALA A 44 3.31 -16.63 -0.35
N PRO A 45 3.67 -17.24 -1.50
CA PRO A 45 4.48 -16.56 -2.50
C PRO A 45 3.77 -15.27 -2.86
N GLU A 46 4.48 -14.16 -2.67
CA GLU A 46 4.07 -12.80 -3.01
C GLU A 46 3.83 -12.76 -4.53
N LEU A 47 2.67 -13.25 -4.97
CA LEU A 47 2.22 -13.15 -6.34
C LEU A 47 2.00 -11.67 -6.56
N SER A 48 3.03 -11.01 -7.10
CA SER A 48 2.95 -9.60 -7.45
C SER A 48 1.74 -9.39 -8.35
N LEU A 49 0.70 -8.81 -7.76
CA LEU A 49 -0.52 -8.41 -8.45
C LEU A 49 -0.23 -7.19 -9.32
N VAL A 50 0.83 -6.43 -9.00
CA VAL A 50 1.26 -5.23 -9.71
C VAL A 50 1.48 -5.51 -11.19
N GLY A 51 0.90 -4.65 -12.02
CA GLY A 51 0.95 -4.76 -13.47
C GLY A 51 -0.08 -5.71 -14.09
N ARG A 52 -0.76 -6.55 -13.31
CA ARG A 52 -1.77 -7.48 -13.83
C ARG A 52 -3.10 -6.77 -14.11
N GLN A 53 -3.80 -7.24 -15.13
CA GLN A 53 -5.20 -6.87 -15.36
C GLN A 53 -6.09 -7.72 -14.44
N LEU A 54 -6.91 -7.07 -13.61
CA LEU A 54 -7.88 -7.72 -12.75
C LEU A 54 -9.29 -7.24 -13.05
N LYS A 55 -10.26 -8.11 -12.79
CA LYS A 55 -11.69 -7.78 -12.79
C LYS A 55 -12.16 -7.77 -11.34
N VAL A 56 -12.64 -6.64 -10.85
CA VAL A 56 -13.09 -6.44 -9.47
C VAL A 56 -14.56 -6.05 -9.43
N LEU A 57 -15.29 -6.50 -8.41
CA LEU A 57 -16.66 -6.10 -8.17
C LEU A 57 -16.65 -4.87 -7.26
N LEU A 58 -17.05 -3.72 -7.78
CA LEU A 58 -17.25 -2.51 -7.00
C LEU A 58 -18.65 -2.51 -6.41
N GLN A 59 -18.77 -2.33 -5.10
CA GLN A 59 -20.04 -2.10 -4.42
C GLN A 59 -20.10 -0.66 -3.88
N VAL A 60 -21.21 0.04 -4.15
CA VAL A 60 -21.46 1.42 -3.75
C VAL A 60 -22.88 1.52 -3.18
N GLY A 61 -22.99 1.50 -1.85
CA GLY A 61 -24.28 1.25 -1.20
C GLY A 61 -24.84 -0.10 -1.65
N ASP A 62 -26.05 -0.10 -2.23
CA ASP A 62 -26.72 -1.29 -2.77
C ASP A 62 -26.35 -1.59 -4.23
N ALA A 63 -25.63 -0.69 -4.92
CA ALA A 63 -25.27 -0.88 -6.31
C ALA A 63 -23.99 -1.71 -6.44
N GLN A 64 -23.97 -2.67 -7.37
CA GLN A 64 -22.81 -3.50 -7.68
C GLN A 64 -22.43 -3.40 -9.16
N LYS A 65 -21.15 -3.27 -9.47
CA LYS A 65 -20.63 -3.20 -10.85
C LYS A 65 -19.29 -3.90 -10.97
N TRP A 66 -19.17 -4.81 -11.94
CA TRP A 66 -17.88 -5.36 -12.33
C TRP A 66 -17.08 -4.33 -13.14
N CYS A 67 -15.83 -4.13 -12.75
CA CYS A 67 -14.90 -3.22 -13.40
C CYS A 67 -13.58 -3.95 -13.68
N GLU A 68 -12.95 -3.65 -14.81
CA GLU A 68 -11.65 -4.22 -15.20
C GLU A 68 -10.61 -3.12 -15.15
N GLY A 69 -9.46 -3.41 -14.54
CA GLY A 69 -8.38 -2.44 -14.39
C GLY A 69 -7.01 -3.09 -14.20
N LYS A 70 -5.96 -2.30 -14.45
CA LYS A 70 -4.58 -2.69 -14.21
C LYS A 70 -4.21 -2.36 -12.77
N VAL A 71 -3.66 -3.31 -12.04
CA VAL A 71 -3.15 -3.09 -10.69
C VAL A 71 -1.88 -2.24 -10.75
N LEU A 72 -1.90 -1.12 -10.04
CA LEU A 72 -0.74 -0.24 -9.87
C LEU A 72 0.05 -0.61 -8.62
N SER A 73 -0.63 -1.03 -7.55
CA SER A 73 0.02 -1.45 -6.31
C SER A 73 -0.84 -2.39 -5.49
N TYR A 74 -0.19 -3.17 -4.63
CA TYR A 74 -0.81 -4.04 -3.65
C TYR A 74 -0.07 -3.90 -2.31
N SER A 75 -0.83 -3.75 -1.23
CA SER A 75 -0.32 -3.78 0.13
C SER A 75 -0.71 -5.11 0.78
N PRO A 76 0.24 -6.04 0.99
CA PRO A 76 -0.07 -7.35 1.58
C PRO A 76 -0.58 -7.23 3.02
N ASP A 77 -0.10 -6.21 3.75
CA ASP A 77 -0.44 -5.96 5.16
C ASP A 77 -1.88 -5.48 5.33
N THR A 78 -2.38 -4.67 4.39
CA THR A 78 -3.73 -4.08 4.46
C THR A 78 -4.72 -4.72 3.50
N GLY A 79 -4.25 -5.60 2.61
CA GLY A 79 -5.06 -6.16 1.51
C GLY A 79 -5.47 -5.12 0.47
N GLN A 80 -4.94 -3.90 0.51
CA GLN A 80 -5.37 -2.82 -0.39
C GLN A 80 -4.74 -2.96 -1.78
N ILE A 81 -5.53 -2.69 -2.82
CA ILE A 81 -5.08 -2.63 -4.21
C ILE A 81 -5.39 -1.24 -4.78
N ALA A 82 -4.41 -0.59 -5.40
CA ALA A 82 -4.67 0.54 -6.30
C ALA A 82 -4.81 0.03 -7.73
N MET A 83 -5.89 0.40 -8.42
CA MET A 83 -6.15 -0.03 -9.79
C MET A 83 -6.47 1.15 -10.71
N ARG A 84 -5.97 1.10 -11.95
CA ARG A 84 -6.33 2.00 -13.04
C ARG A 84 -7.34 1.33 -13.96
N TYR A 85 -8.50 1.96 -14.15
CA TYR A 85 -9.58 1.47 -15.03
C TYR A 85 -9.46 2.12 -16.42
N ASP A 86 -9.98 1.47 -17.46
CA ASP A 86 -10.00 2.00 -18.83
C ASP A 86 -10.60 3.42 -18.87
N GLY A 87 -9.74 4.43 -19.02
CA GLY A 87 -10.12 5.85 -19.09
C GLY A 87 -9.62 6.77 -17.96
N ASP A 88 -8.40 6.53 -17.45
CA ASP A 88 -7.65 7.46 -16.58
C ASP A 88 -8.11 7.59 -15.12
N GLN A 89 -9.02 6.74 -14.63
CA GLN A 89 -9.41 6.76 -13.21
C GLN A 89 -8.61 5.73 -12.39
N ILE A 90 -7.98 6.21 -11.31
CA ILE A 90 -7.34 5.37 -10.30
C ILE A 90 -8.30 5.26 -9.11
N LEU A 91 -8.66 4.04 -8.72
CA LEU A 91 -9.38 3.79 -7.46
C LEU A 91 -8.51 2.99 -6.50
N PHE A 92 -8.57 3.35 -5.23
CA PHE A 92 -8.07 2.54 -4.12
C PHE A 92 -9.19 1.60 -3.68
N HIS A 93 -8.87 0.32 -3.58
CA HIS A 93 -9.81 -0.71 -3.15
C HIS A 93 -9.25 -1.48 -1.97
N TRP A 94 -10.11 -1.81 -1.02
CA TRP A 94 -9.80 -2.70 0.09
C TRP A 94 -10.20 -4.10 -0.35
N ILE A 95 -9.25 -5.03 -0.44
CA ILE A 95 -9.60 -6.46 -0.49
C ILE A 95 -9.54 -6.96 0.94
N VAL A 96 -10.69 -7.12 1.57
CA VAL A 96 -10.80 -7.90 2.80
C VAL A 96 -10.44 -9.33 2.42
N ARG A 97 -9.43 -9.89 3.10
CA ARG A 97 -9.01 -11.28 2.94
C ARG A 97 -10.11 -12.19 3.47
N GLU A 98 -11.02 -12.56 2.59
CA GLU A 98 -11.69 -13.85 2.46
C GLU A 98 -12.64 -13.73 1.27
N GLN A 99 -12.95 -14.83 0.62
CA GLN A 99 -13.46 -14.87 -0.75
C GLN A 99 -14.63 -13.89 -1.02
N TRP A 100 -14.49 -13.12 -2.11
CA TRP A 100 -15.42 -12.10 -2.64
C TRP A 100 -15.42 -10.78 -1.87
N ALA A 101 -15.02 -9.70 -2.56
CA ALA A 101 -15.00 -8.36 -2.01
C ALA A 101 -16.41 -7.93 -1.55
N PHE A 102 -16.57 -7.73 -0.24
CA PHE A 102 -17.66 -6.99 0.36
C PHE A 102 -17.09 -5.81 1.15
N ILE A 103 -17.62 -4.61 0.89
CA ILE A 103 -17.46 -3.46 1.78
C ILE A 103 -18.86 -2.96 2.10
N GLU A 104 -19.24 -3.13 3.37
CA GLU A 104 -20.43 -2.55 3.98
C GLU A 104 -20.11 -1.08 4.32
N GLY A 105 -20.66 -0.15 3.55
CA GLY A 105 -20.61 1.27 3.89
C GLY A 105 -21.59 1.54 5.02
N GLY A 106 -21.08 1.94 6.19
CA GLY A 106 -21.89 2.40 7.32
C GLY A 106 -22.88 3.48 6.92
N GLU A 107 -24.08 3.42 7.51
CA GLU A 107 -25.23 4.26 7.18
C GLU A 107 -24.91 5.77 7.25
N GLY A 108 -25.13 6.46 6.12
CA GLY A 108 -25.44 7.89 6.13
C GLY A 108 -24.49 8.81 5.37
N GLY A 109 -24.50 8.76 4.03
CA GLY A 109 -23.88 9.82 3.23
C GLY A 109 -24.16 9.70 1.71
N PRO A 110 -24.69 10.73 1.04
CA PRO A 110 -24.98 10.69 -0.39
C PRO A 110 -23.69 10.87 -1.20
N LEU A 111 -23.08 9.80 -1.72
CA LEU A 111 -22.04 9.80 -2.79
C LEU A 111 -20.84 10.78 -2.66
N ALA A 112 -20.74 11.54 -1.57
CA ALA A 112 -19.88 12.72 -1.41
C ALA A 112 -18.62 12.41 -0.58
N GLU A 113 -18.53 11.19 -0.06
CA GLU A 113 -17.41 10.69 0.75
C GLU A 113 -16.67 9.54 0.07
N TRP A 114 -16.74 9.46 -1.26
CA TRP A 114 -15.55 9.01 -1.98
C TRP A 114 -14.53 10.09 -1.71
N GLN A 115 -13.48 9.77 -0.95
CA GLN A 115 -12.28 10.59 -0.94
C GLN A 115 -11.85 10.68 -2.40
N LYS A 116 -12.22 11.81 -2.97
CA LYS A 116 -12.38 12.02 -4.39
C LYS A 116 -11.00 11.72 -5.00
N ALA A 117 -10.98 11.01 -6.12
CA ALA A 117 -9.87 11.12 -7.06
C ALA A 117 -9.57 12.59 -7.49
N ALA A 118 -10.35 13.58 -7.03
CA ALA A 118 -10.08 15.00 -7.19
C ALA A 118 -8.86 15.51 -6.42
N ASP A 119 -8.33 14.78 -5.44
CA ASP A 119 -7.03 15.08 -4.85
C ASP A 119 -5.89 14.30 -5.53
N TRP A 120 -6.20 13.43 -6.49
CA TRP A 120 -5.15 12.84 -7.32
C TRP A 120 -4.57 13.97 -8.17
N PRO A 121 -3.25 14.16 -8.13
CA PRO A 121 -2.69 15.33 -8.75
C PRO A 121 -2.81 15.17 -10.28
N THR A 122 -3.14 16.27 -10.94
CA THR A 122 -3.26 16.30 -12.40
C THR A 122 -1.96 16.75 -13.01
N GLY A 123 -1.57 16.12 -14.12
CA GLY A 123 -0.55 16.61 -15.04
C GLY A 123 -0.76 18.07 -15.41
N SER A 124 0.32 18.73 -15.84
CA SER A 124 0.26 20.09 -16.39
C SER A 124 -0.62 20.18 -17.64
N ASP A 125 -0.92 19.05 -18.30
CA ASP A 125 -1.84 18.93 -19.42
C ASP A 125 -3.30 18.70 -19.01
N GLY A 126 -3.60 18.73 -17.70
CA GLY A 126 -4.93 18.53 -17.14
C GLY A 126 -5.40 17.07 -17.12
N LYS A 127 -4.54 16.12 -17.52
CA LYS A 127 -4.83 14.69 -17.41
C LYS A 127 -4.44 14.19 -16.01
N PRO A 128 -5.00 13.06 -15.55
CA PRO A 128 -4.52 12.40 -14.34
C PRO A 128 -3.03 12.11 -14.47
N TRP A 129 -2.25 12.49 -13.48
CA TRP A 129 -0.82 12.23 -13.50
C TRP A 129 -0.56 10.74 -13.28
N ASP A 130 0.25 10.15 -14.14
CA ASP A 130 0.72 8.77 -14.01
C ASP A 130 2.02 8.77 -13.18
N PRO A 131 2.03 8.25 -11.95
CA PRO A 131 3.23 8.20 -11.13
C PRO A 131 4.24 7.19 -11.71
N PRO A 132 5.54 7.33 -11.39
CA PRO A 132 6.56 6.34 -11.70
C PRO A 132 6.14 4.96 -11.22
N ALA A 133 6.22 3.91 -12.06
CA ALA A 133 5.78 2.55 -11.73
C ALA A 133 6.60 1.94 -10.58
N VAL A 134 6.01 1.12 -9.70
CA VAL A 134 6.78 0.31 -8.74
C VAL A 134 7.75 -0.58 -9.51
N GLY A 135 9.01 -0.59 -9.05
CA GLY A 135 10.14 -1.25 -9.71
C GLY A 135 10.73 -0.49 -10.89
N SER A 136 10.25 0.73 -11.19
CA SER A 136 10.95 1.64 -12.10
C SER A 136 11.93 2.54 -11.34
N GLU A 137 12.88 3.09 -12.07
CA GLU A 137 13.86 4.04 -11.56
C GLU A 137 13.43 5.49 -11.83
N VAL A 138 13.80 6.36 -10.90
CA VAL A 138 13.77 7.82 -11.03
C VAL A 138 15.13 8.39 -10.63
N GLU A 139 15.32 9.70 -10.78
CA GLU A 139 16.41 10.42 -10.13
C GLU A 139 15.85 11.33 -9.03
N VAL A 140 16.54 11.42 -7.90
CA VAL A 140 16.20 12.30 -6.78
C VAL A 140 17.37 13.22 -6.45
N GLU A 141 17.08 14.43 -6.00
CA GLU A 141 18.08 15.40 -5.58
C GLU A 141 18.56 15.05 -4.16
N VAL A 142 19.86 14.89 -3.99
CA VAL A 142 20.51 14.55 -2.73
C VAL A 142 21.55 15.63 -2.42
N GLU A 143 21.52 16.17 -1.20
CA GLU A 143 22.58 17.04 -0.69
C GLU A 143 23.62 16.18 0.04
N GLU A 144 24.81 16.02 -0.55
CA GLU A 144 25.94 15.38 0.13
C GLU A 144 27.13 16.33 0.18
N ALA A 145 27.74 16.47 1.37
CA ALA A 145 28.90 17.32 1.62
C ALA A 145 28.74 18.79 1.15
N GLY A 146 27.51 19.31 1.12
CA GLY A 146 27.21 20.68 0.70
C GLY A 146 27.12 20.89 -0.81
N SER A 147 27.06 19.80 -1.59
CA SER A 147 26.73 19.82 -3.02
C SER A 147 25.44 19.05 -3.30
N MET A 148 24.58 19.63 -4.15
CA MET A 148 23.39 18.96 -4.67
C MET A 148 23.76 18.08 -5.86
N GLU A 149 23.32 16.83 -5.85
CA GLU A 149 23.48 15.89 -6.96
C GLU A 149 22.21 15.10 -7.21
N TRP A 150 22.03 14.62 -8.44
CA TRP A 150 20.92 13.75 -8.80
C TRP A 150 21.35 12.30 -8.70
N ARG A 151 20.69 11.51 -7.86
CA ARG A 151 20.96 10.08 -7.67
C ARG A 151 19.82 9.22 -8.19
N ARG A 152 20.15 8.04 -8.72
CA ARG A 152 19.16 7.01 -9.05
C ARG A 152 18.42 6.56 -7.79
N ALA A 153 17.15 6.23 -7.95
CA ALA A 153 16.33 5.66 -6.89
C ALA A 153 15.27 4.73 -7.45
N ASP A 154 15.02 3.62 -6.74
CA ASP A 154 14.00 2.62 -7.12
C ASP A 154 12.67 2.95 -6.46
N VAL A 155 11.60 3.01 -7.25
CA VAL A 155 10.24 3.17 -6.74
C VAL A 155 9.78 1.89 -6.07
N ARG A 156 9.50 1.93 -4.78
CA ARG A 156 9.13 0.76 -3.97
C ARG A 156 7.62 0.63 -3.77
N ARG A 157 6.94 1.72 -3.40
CA ARG A 157 5.52 1.69 -2.99
C ARG A 157 4.83 3.01 -3.30
N TYR A 158 3.49 3.03 -3.15
CA TYR A 158 2.69 4.25 -3.16
C TYR A 158 1.90 4.43 -1.88
N GLN A 159 1.52 5.67 -1.64
CA GLN A 159 0.52 6.07 -0.67
C GLN A 159 -0.72 6.61 -1.39
N PRO A 160 -1.90 6.56 -0.73
CA PRO A 160 -3.06 7.34 -1.16
C PRO A 160 -2.69 8.83 -1.36
N GLY A 161 -3.23 9.45 -2.41
CA GLY A 161 -2.94 10.86 -2.74
C GLY A 161 -1.75 11.10 -3.67
N GLY A 162 -1.21 10.06 -4.31
CA GLY A 162 -0.21 10.23 -5.38
C GLY A 162 1.22 10.37 -4.90
N ARG A 163 1.50 10.03 -3.63
CA ARG A 163 2.87 9.95 -3.15
C ARG A 163 3.46 8.58 -3.45
N PHE A 164 4.75 8.54 -3.74
CA PHE A 164 5.50 7.32 -3.97
C PHE A 164 6.76 7.28 -3.12
N LEU A 165 7.09 6.09 -2.61
CA LEU A 165 8.28 5.82 -1.81
C LEU A 165 9.37 5.34 -2.75
N VAL A 166 10.54 5.93 -2.65
CA VAL A 166 11.73 5.45 -3.35
C VAL A 166 12.80 5.00 -2.37
N CYS A 167 13.67 4.10 -2.82
CA CYS A 167 14.93 3.76 -2.18
C CYS A 167 16.05 4.41 -2.96
N VAL A 168 16.74 5.37 -2.34
CA VAL A 168 17.81 6.15 -2.97
C VAL A 168 19.05 5.27 -3.10
N HIS A 169 19.78 5.38 -4.19
CA HIS A 169 21.03 4.64 -4.36
C HIS A 169 22.21 5.42 -3.78
N TYR A 170 23.24 4.72 -3.31
CA TYR A 170 24.56 5.30 -3.09
C TYR A 170 25.16 5.83 -4.39
N ALA A 171 26.17 6.68 -4.30
CA ALA A 171 26.96 7.10 -5.47
C ALA A 171 27.60 5.91 -6.23
N SER A 172 27.77 4.75 -5.58
CA SER A 172 28.19 3.50 -6.20
C SER A 172 27.13 2.87 -7.12
N GLY A 173 25.88 3.33 -7.06
CA GLY A 173 24.73 2.76 -7.75
C GLY A 173 24.05 1.60 -7.01
N GLU A 174 24.51 1.24 -5.82
CA GLU A 174 23.84 0.24 -4.98
C GLU A 174 22.67 0.87 -4.22
N ALA A 175 21.57 0.14 -4.06
CA ALA A 175 20.41 0.62 -3.32
C ALA A 175 20.72 0.80 -1.82
N ASP A 176 20.45 1.99 -1.28
CA ASP A 176 20.52 2.28 0.15
C ASP A 176 19.15 2.03 0.79
N GLU A 177 18.92 0.80 1.27
CA GLU A 177 17.66 0.41 1.92
C GLU A 177 17.42 1.12 3.26
N GLU A 178 18.40 1.88 3.77
CA GLU A 178 18.24 2.75 4.95
C GLU A 178 17.75 4.15 4.57
N TRP A 179 17.85 4.55 3.29
CA TRP A 179 17.38 5.83 2.78
C TRP A 179 16.12 5.68 1.91
N LEU A 180 14.98 5.67 2.60
CA LEU A 180 13.65 5.63 1.98
C LEU A 180 12.95 6.99 2.11
N GLU A 181 12.51 7.55 0.99
CA GLU A 181 11.89 8.89 0.96
C GLU A 181 10.64 8.97 0.09
N TRP A 182 9.68 9.79 0.52
CA TRP A 182 8.37 9.93 -0.09
C TRP A 182 8.25 11.20 -0.93
N TYR A 183 8.07 11.04 -2.23
CA TYR A 183 7.92 12.14 -3.18
C TYR A 183 6.51 12.23 -3.75
N ALA A 184 6.13 13.41 -4.26
CA ALA A 184 4.86 13.67 -4.94
C ALA A 184 5.08 14.33 -6.30
N GLN A 185 4.04 14.37 -7.14
CA GLN A 185 4.11 15.06 -8.43
C GLN A 185 4.58 16.52 -8.32
N ALA A 186 4.18 17.24 -7.26
CA ALA A 186 4.49 18.66 -7.09
C ALA A 186 6.00 18.96 -6.95
N ASP A 187 6.78 17.91 -6.67
CA ASP A 187 8.22 17.95 -6.45
C ASP A 187 9.00 17.57 -7.72
N GLU A 188 8.31 17.20 -8.80
CA GLU A 188 8.91 16.86 -10.08
C GLU A 188 9.68 18.06 -10.66
N GLY A 189 10.94 17.82 -11.03
CA GLY A 189 11.90 18.82 -11.49
C GLY A 189 12.54 19.64 -10.37
N LYS A 190 12.16 19.44 -9.10
CA LYS A 190 12.76 20.10 -7.93
C LYS A 190 13.55 19.10 -7.10
N GLU A 191 12.87 18.07 -6.61
CA GLU A 191 13.45 17.08 -5.69
C GLU A 191 13.52 15.68 -6.33
N TRP A 192 12.77 15.44 -7.40
CA TRP A 192 12.88 14.22 -8.21
C TRP A 192 12.62 14.49 -9.70
N ARG A 193 13.05 13.61 -10.59
CA ARG A 193 12.78 13.65 -12.03
C ARG A 193 12.84 12.26 -12.66
N TRP A 194 12.29 12.12 -13.86
CA TRP A 194 12.43 10.90 -14.63
C TRP A 194 13.87 10.66 -15.06
N VAL A 195 14.30 9.40 -15.09
CA VAL A 195 15.55 9.01 -15.74
C VAL A 195 15.53 9.45 -17.20
N GLU A 196 16.49 10.27 -17.61
CA GLU A 196 16.66 10.62 -19.02
C GLU A 196 16.90 9.33 -19.80
N LYS A 197 16.00 9.03 -20.73
CA LYS A 197 16.23 7.94 -21.70
C LYS A 197 17.36 8.40 -22.59
N GLU A 198 18.54 7.79 -22.45
CA GLU A 198 19.61 7.94 -23.43
C GLU A 198 19.03 7.62 -24.80
N THR A 199 18.86 8.65 -25.63
CA THR A 199 18.46 8.43 -27.01
C THR A 199 19.72 7.94 -27.72
N PRO A 200 19.71 6.76 -28.35
CA PRO A 200 20.87 6.27 -29.07
C PRO A 200 21.10 7.19 -30.28
N LYS A 201 21.91 8.23 -30.11
CA LYS A 201 22.23 9.20 -31.17
C LYS A 201 23.71 9.29 -31.51
N ASP A 202 24.60 8.67 -30.74
CA ASP A 202 26.05 8.79 -30.97
C ASP A 202 26.81 7.45 -31.06
N ALA A 203 26.14 6.29 -30.99
CA ALA A 203 26.79 4.98 -31.15
C ALA A 203 27.35 4.73 -32.57
N ASP A 204 26.91 5.49 -33.57
CA ASP A 204 27.35 5.34 -34.97
C ASP A 204 28.53 6.25 -35.37
N LYS A 205 29.06 7.10 -34.47
CA LYS A 205 30.20 7.99 -34.82
C LYS A 205 31.58 7.43 -34.53
N GLU A 206 31.71 6.38 -33.72
CA GLU A 206 33.02 5.80 -33.41
C GLU A 206 33.47 4.72 -34.42
N ALA A 207 32.57 4.22 -35.26
CA ALA A 207 32.90 3.27 -36.32
C ALA A 207 33.47 3.92 -37.60
N ALA A 208 33.43 5.26 -37.72
CA ALA A 208 33.82 5.97 -38.95
C ALA A 208 35.21 6.65 -38.91
N SER A 209 35.97 6.54 -37.80
CA SER A 209 37.32 7.12 -37.71
C SER A 209 38.47 6.11 -37.76
N VAL A 210 38.19 4.85 -38.11
CA VAL A 210 39.21 3.83 -38.40
C VAL A 210 39.04 3.40 -39.86
N GLY A 211 39.47 4.27 -40.77
CA GLY A 211 39.49 4.03 -42.22
C GLY A 211 40.52 4.94 -42.89
#